data_AF-A0A9X3NNW4-F1
#
_entry.id   AF-A0A9X3NNW4-F1
#
_cell.length_a   1.000
_cell.length_b   1.000
_cell.length_c   1.000
_cell.angle_alpha   90.00
_cell.angle_beta   90.00
_cell.angle_gamma   90.00
#
_symmetry.space_group_name_H-M   'P 1'
#
loop_
_entity.id
_entity.type
_entity.pdbx_description
1 polymer ?
#
loop_
_entity_poly.entity_id
_entity_poly.type
_entity_poly.pdbx_seq_one_letter_code
_entity_poly.pdbx_strand_id
1 'polypeptide(L)'
;MLRLTLAVLAVGFAFVAYALLARFVLHGPVDQRSLEVSVHRVAAFGMLPEAAACERAEGVWHCMAYDDSGGGASYEVKLRPGSSCWDGRRLQNASYEVDPPRELSGCVRRWQWSIL
;
A
#
# COMPACT_ATOMS: atom_id res chain seq x y z
N MET A 1 -40.02 9.63 16.17
CA MET A 1 -38.62 10.13 16.13
C MET A 1 -37.60 9.02 16.39
N LEU A 2 -37.67 8.27 17.49
CA LEU A 2 -36.72 7.18 17.83
C LEU A 2 -36.46 6.14 16.70
N ARG A 3 -37.50 5.72 15.97
CA ARG A 3 -37.37 4.75 14.86
C ARG A 3 -36.59 5.32 13.67
N LEU A 4 -36.70 6.63 13.43
CA LEU A 4 -35.99 7.31 12.34
C LEU A 4 -34.50 7.42 12.66
N THR A 5 -34.16 7.77 13.91
CA THR A 5 -32.78 7.83 14.39
C THR A 5 -32.10 6.45 14.34
N LEU A 6 -32.78 5.39 14.78
CA LEU A 6 -32.27 4.02 14.69
C LEU A 6 -32.02 3.58 13.24
N ALA A 7 -32.91 3.94 12.30
CA ALA A 7 -32.74 3.62 10.90
C ALA A 7 -31.51 4.33 10.29
N VAL A 8 -31.31 5.61 10.59
CA VAL A 8 -30.14 6.37 10.13
C VAL A 8 -28.83 5.78 10.67
N LEU A 9 -28.78 5.42 11.96
CA LEU A 9 -27.61 4.80 12.56
C LEU A 9 -27.33 3.42 11.95
N ALA A 10 -28.35 2.61 11.71
CA ALA A 10 -28.21 1.29 11.10
C ALA A 10 -27.67 1.37 9.67
N VAL A 11 -28.18 2.31 8.86
CA VAL A 11 -27.68 2.55 7.49
C VAL A 11 -26.23 3.04 7.51
N GLY A 12 -25.91 3.98 8.40
CA GLY A 12 -24.53 4.46 8.57
C GLY A 12 -23.57 3.34 8.96
N PHE A 13 -23.95 2.51 9.93
CA PHE A 13 -23.16 1.36 10.35
C PHE A 13 -22.96 0.34 9.22
N ALA A 14 -24.02 0.00 8.48
CA ALA A 14 -23.93 -0.92 7.34
C ALA A 14 -22.99 -0.40 6.25
N PHE A 15 -23.02 0.91 5.97
CA PHE A 15 -22.11 1.53 5.02
C PHE A 15 -20.65 1.47 5.48
N VAL A 16 -20.38 1.80 6.75
CA VAL A 16 -19.02 1.70 7.32
C VAL A 16 -18.50 0.27 7.28
N ALA A 17 -19.33 -0.71 7.67
CA ALA A 17 -18.98 -2.12 7.60
C ALA A 17 -18.68 -2.57 6.17
N TYR A 18 -19.52 -2.19 5.20
CA TYR A 18 -19.29 -2.46 3.78
C TYR A 18 -17.98 -1.84 3.29
N ALA A 19 -17.71 -0.58 3.59
CA ALA A 19 -16.49 0.10 3.18
C ALA A 19 -15.22 -0.56 3.76
N LEU A 20 -15.26 -0.98 5.02
CA LEU A 20 -14.17 -1.71 5.67
C LEU A 20 -13.93 -3.07 5.01
N LEU A 21 -15.00 -3.85 4.76
CA LEU A 21 -14.89 -5.15 4.08
C LEU A 21 -14.39 -5.00 2.64
N ALA A 22 -14.94 -4.03 1.90
CA ALA A 22 -14.56 -3.72 0.54
C ALA A 22 -13.06 -3.35 0.43
N ARG A 23 -12.46 -2.76 1.46
CA ARG A 23 -11.01 -2.46 1.52
C ARG A 23 -10.13 -3.72 1.48
N PHE A 24 -10.64 -4.88 1.89
CA PHE A 24 -9.89 -6.14 1.86
C PHE A 24 -10.15 -6.96 0.60
N VAL A 25 -11.31 -6.78 -0.04
CA VAL A 25 -11.75 -7.60 -1.18
C VAL A 25 -11.57 -6.86 -2.52
N LEU A 26 -11.71 -5.54 -2.56
CA LEU A 26 -11.58 -4.75 -3.78
C LEU A 26 -10.12 -4.42 -4.08
N HIS A 27 -9.52 -5.32 -4.85
CA HIS A 27 -8.24 -5.13 -5.52
C HIS A 27 -8.34 -3.97 -6.55
N GLY A 28 -7.35 -3.08 -6.55
CA GLY A 28 -7.23 -1.99 -7.51
C GLY A 28 -6.45 -2.39 -8.77
N PRO A 29 -6.53 -1.61 -9.86
CA PRO A 29 -5.58 -1.76 -10.95
C PRO A 29 -4.15 -1.58 -10.42
N VAL A 30 -3.22 -2.39 -10.90
CA VAL A 30 -1.81 -2.24 -10.54
C VAL A 30 -1.15 -1.35 -11.58
N ASP A 31 -1.07 -0.07 -11.25
CA ASP A 31 -0.25 0.90 -11.94
C ASP A 31 0.96 1.29 -11.09
N GLN A 32 1.87 2.07 -11.67
CA GLN A 32 3.11 2.49 -11.02
C GLN A 32 2.85 3.14 -9.65
N ARG A 33 1.95 4.15 -9.62
CA ARG A 33 1.67 4.96 -8.43
C ARG A 33 0.97 4.16 -7.33
N SER A 34 0.01 3.32 -7.70
CA SER A 34 -0.75 2.50 -6.76
C SER A 34 0.10 1.39 -6.14
N LEU A 35 1.06 0.85 -6.88
CA LEU A 35 2.07 -0.08 -6.37
C LEU A 35 3.04 0.62 -5.43
N GLU A 36 3.55 1.79 -5.81
CA GLU A 36 4.44 2.63 -5.02
C GLU A 36 3.86 2.95 -3.64
N VAL A 37 2.63 3.49 -3.60
CA VAL A 37 1.94 3.78 -2.34
C VAL A 37 1.74 2.49 -1.53
N SER A 38 1.45 1.38 -2.18
CA SER A 38 1.30 0.09 -1.50
C SER A 38 2.62 -0.38 -0.87
N VAL A 39 3.74 -0.30 -1.59
CA VAL A 39 5.07 -0.72 -1.11
C VAL A 39 5.47 0.16 0.05
N HIS A 40 5.37 1.47 -0.08
CA HIS A 40 5.74 2.40 0.98
C HIS A 40 4.91 2.22 2.25
N ARG A 41 3.58 2.06 2.13
CA ARG A 41 2.71 1.80 3.29
C ARG A 41 3.06 0.51 4.03
N VAL A 42 3.48 -0.52 3.31
CA VAL A 42 3.84 -1.83 3.90
C VAL A 42 5.25 -1.79 4.47
N ALA A 43 6.17 -1.10 3.80
CA ALA A 43 7.53 -0.91 4.27
C ALA A 43 7.52 -0.11 5.59
N ALA A 44 6.58 0.82 5.75
CA ALA A 44 6.43 1.64 6.96
C ALA A 44 7.70 2.44 7.31
N PHE A 45 8.48 2.81 6.29
CA PHE A 45 9.63 3.71 6.39
C PHE A 45 9.20 5.09 5.94
N GLY A 46 9.21 6.05 6.86
CA GLY A 46 9.14 7.49 6.60
C GLY A 46 7.99 8.03 5.75
N MET A 47 8.17 9.25 5.25
CA MET A 47 7.25 9.95 4.35
C MET A 47 7.39 9.49 2.90
N LEU A 48 6.28 9.45 2.16
CA LEU A 48 6.26 9.15 0.72
C LEU A 48 6.76 10.40 -0.02
N PRO A 49 7.99 10.42 -0.58
CA PRO A 49 8.42 11.58 -1.34
C PRO A 49 7.60 11.69 -2.63
N GLU A 50 7.36 12.92 -3.10
CA GLU A 50 6.62 13.18 -4.35
C GLU A 50 7.30 12.57 -5.60
N ALA A 51 8.54 12.10 -5.47
CA ALA A 51 9.37 11.51 -6.52
C ALA A 51 9.65 10.01 -6.29
N ALA A 52 8.74 9.24 -5.71
CA ALA A 52 9.00 7.83 -5.45
C ALA A 52 8.96 6.96 -6.74
N ALA A 53 10.03 6.17 -6.88
CA ALA A 53 10.53 5.60 -8.12
C ALA A 53 10.26 4.10 -8.20
N CYS A 54 8.99 3.71 -8.32
CA CYS A 54 8.68 2.38 -8.82
C CYS A 54 8.84 2.36 -10.35
N GLU A 55 9.79 1.61 -10.87
CA GLU A 55 9.99 1.46 -12.31
C GLU A 55 9.81 0.00 -12.72
N ARG A 56 9.24 -0.22 -13.91
CA ARG A 56 9.06 -1.56 -14.43
C ARG A 56 10.18 -1.89 -15.41
N ALA A 57 11.04 -2.84 -15.04
CA ALA A 57 12.10 -3.36 -15.89
C ALA A 57 11.93 -4.87 -16.07
N GLU A 58 12.00 -5.35 -17.31
CA GLU A 58 11.97 -6.80 -17.63
C GLU A 58 10.79 -7.58 -17.02
N GLY A 59 9.64 -6.92 -16.85
CA GLY A 59 8.43 -7.54 -16.29
C GLY A 59 8.39 -7.59 -14.76
N VAL A 60 9.43 -7.10 -14.08
CA VAL A 60 9.50 -6.95 -12.63
C VAL A 60 9.45 -5.47 -12.25
N TRP A 61 8.93 -5.16 -11.06
CA TRP A 61 8.93 -3.79 -10.54
C TRP A 61 10.13 -3.58 -9.62
N HIS A 62 10.81 -2.46 -9.77
CA HIS A 62 11.85 -2.01 -8.87
C HIS A 62 11.35 -0.78 -8.15
N CYS A 63 11.18 -0.88 -6.83
CA CYS A 63 10.60 0.18 -6.02
C CYS A 63 11.60 0.64 -4.95
N MET A 64 11.71 1.95 -4.76
CA MET A 64 12.50 2.53 -3.68
C MET A 64 11.58 3.00 -2.55
N ALA A 65 11.84 2.52 -1.33
CA ALA A 65 11.21 3.01 -0.11
C ALA A 65 12.21 3.87 0.65
N TYR A 66 11.89 5.15 0.82
CA TYR A 66 12.75 6.12 1.51
C TYR A 66 12.45 6.13 3.01
N ASP A 67 13.46 6.45 3.81
CA ASP A 67 13.27 6.81 5.22
C ASP A 67 13.20 8.34 5.40
N ASP A 68 12.89 8.80 6.60
CA ASP A 68 12.80 10.24 6.91
C ASP A 68 14.16 10.96 6.93
N SER A 69 15.27 10.20 6.85
CA SER A 69 16.65 10.69 6.89
C SER A 69 17.28 10.86 5.50
N GLY A 70 16.51 10.63 4.43
CA GLY A 70 16.99 10.69 3.05
C GLY A 70 17.72 9.42 2.59
N GLY A 71 17.77 8.38 3.42
CA GLY A 71 18.16 7.03 3.06
C GLY A 71 16.99 6.23 2.47
N GLY A 72 17.18 4.92 2.31
CA GLY A 72 16.11 4.04 1.86
C GLY A 72 16.57 2.63 1.49
N ALA A 73 15.63 1.82 1.02
CA ALA A 73 15.91 0.50 0.47
C ALA A 73 15.23 0.31 -0.88
N SER A 74 15.93 -0.37 -1.79
CA SER A 74 15.37 -0.80 -3.06
C SER A 74 14.85 -2.22 -2.96
N TYR A 75 13.70 -2.46 -3.57
CA TYR A 75 13.00 -3.73 -3.57
C TYR A 75 12.71 -4.17 -5.00
N GLU A 76 12.96 -5.44 -5.27
CA GLU A 76 12.39 -6.15 -6.40
C GLU A 76 10.98 -6.59 -6.01
N VAL A 77 9.96 -6.17 -6.74
CA VAL A 77 8.55 -6.41 -6.47
C VAL A 77 7.93 -7.21 -7.60
N LYS A 78 7.38 -8.37 -7.26
CA LYS A 78 6.74 -9.31 -8.18
C LYS A 78 5.27 -9.43 -7.87
N LEU A 79 4.43 -9.27 -8.89
CA LEU A 79 2.99 -9.45 -8.76
C LEU A 79 2.64 -10.94 -8.75
N ARG A 80 1.72 -11.32 -7.87
CA ARG A 80 1.16 -12.67 -7.86
C ARG A 80 0.26 -12.85 -9.09
N PRO A 81 0.29 -14.00 -9.77
CA PRO A 81 -0.52 -14.22 -10.98
C PRO A 81 -2.01 -13.96 -10.74
N GLY A 82 -2.62 -13.12 -11.60
CA GLY A 82 -4.05 -12.81 -11.54
C GLY A 82 -4.50 -11.99 -10.31
N SER A 83 -3.56 -11.40 -9.56
CA SER A 83 -3.84 -10.67 -8.33
C SER A 83 -3.29 -9.24 -8.36
N SER A 84 -3.79 -8.38 -7.47
CA SER A 84 -3.14 -7.09 -7.16
C SER A 84 -2.16 -7.19 -5.98
N CYS A 85 -1.97 -8.40 -5.45
CA CYS A 85 -1.00 -8.69 -4.42
C CYS A 85 0.39 -8.90 -4.99
N TRP A 86 1.39 -8.54 -4.21
CA TRP A 86 2.79 -8.55 -4.60
C TRP A 86 3.65 -9.05 -3.45
N ASP A 87 4.80 -9.60 -3.83
CA ASP A 87 5.88 -10.01 -2.95
C ASP A 87 7.14 -9.23 -3.34
N GLY A 88 7.80 -8.66 -2.35
CA GLY A 88 8.95 -7.78 -2.48
C GLY A 88 10.17 -8.37 -1.80
N ARG A 89 11.33 -8.33 -2.47
CA ARG A 89 12.61 -8.71 -1.89
C ARG A 89 13.58 -7.54 -1.96
N ARG A 90 14.22 -7.23 -0.83
CA ARG A 90 15.21 -6.17 -0.73
C ARG A 90 16.41 -6.50 -1.62
N LEU A 91 16.79 -5.55 -2.47
CA LEU A 91 17.97 -5.61 -3.32
C LEU A 91 19.14 -4.91 -2.65
N GLN A 92 18.93 -3.67 -2.19
CA GLN A 92 19.96 -2.88 -1.53
C GLN A 92 19.37 -2.15 -0.33
N ASN A 93 20.20 -1.96 0.69
CA ASN A 93 19.90 -1.11 1.84
C ASN A 93 20.86 0.08 1.83
N ALA A 94 20.31 1.29 1.74
CA ALA A 94 20.98 2.56 1.87
C ALA A 94 20.41 3.39 3.04
N SER A 95 19.63 2.77 3.93
CA SER A 95 19.19 3.37 5.19
C SER A 95 20.25 3.18 6.26
N TYR A 96 20.58 4.28 6.95
CA TYR A 96 21.57 4.30 8.03
C TYR A 96 20.94 4.30 9.42
N GLU A 97 19.66 4.66 9.51
CA GLU A 97 18.94 4.83 10.78
C GLU A 97 18.07 3.63 11.13
N VAL A 98 17.48 2.99 10.12
CA VAL A 98 16.56 1.86 10.30
C VAL A 98 17.02 0.70 9.43
N ASP A 99 16.99 -0.53 9.93
CA ASP A 99 17.21 -1.71 9.09
C ASP A 99 15.88 -2.15 8.44
N PRO A 100 15.69 -1.93 7.14
CA PRO A 100 14.45 -2.29 6.48
C PRO A 100 14.35 -3.82 6.33
N PRO A 101 13.15 -4.43 6.37
CA PRO A 101 12.99 -5.86 6.25
C PRO A 101 13.52 -6.37 4.91
N ARG A 102 14.02 -7.60 4.92
CA ARG A 102 14.53 -8.25 3.71
C ARG A 102 13.43 -8.62 2.73
N GLU A 103 12.23 -8.85 3.24
CA GLU A 103 11.06 -9.27 2.48
C GLU A 103 9.86 -8.44 2.90
N LEU A 104 9.02 -8.11 1.93
CA LEU A 104 7.77 -7.38 2.11
C LEU A 104 6.68 -8.08 1.29
N SER A 105 5.44 -8.02 1.72
CA SER A 105 4.33 -8.44 0.89
C SER A 105 3.11 -7.57 1.14
N GLY A 106 2.34 -7.32 0.09
CA GLY A 106 1.22 -6.40 0.17
C GLY A 106 0.23 -6.60 -0.96
N CYS A 107 -0.82 -5.78 -0.97
CA CYS A 107 -1.76 -5.74 -2.08
C CYS A 107 -2.14 -4.32 -2.40
N VAL A 108 -2.20 -4.03 -3.70
CA VAL A 108 -2.74 -2.77 -4.22
C VAL A 108 -4.25 -2.78 -4.01
N ARG A 109 -4.72 -1.88 -3.15
CA ARG A 109 -6.13 -1.72 -2.83
C ARG A 109 -6.73 -0.62 -3.71
N ARG A 110 -7.97 -0.81 -4.16
CA ARG A 110 -8.70 0.20 -4.97
C ARG A 110 -8.93 1.51 -4.22
N TRP A 111 -9.07 1.42 -2.91
CA TRP A 111 -9.32 2.56 -2.04
C TRP A 111 -8.14 2.70 -1.07
N GLN A 112 -7.27 3.69 -1.34
CA GLN A 112 -6.11 4.01 -0.52
C GLN A 112 -6.36 5.30 0.28
N TRP A 113 -7.50 5.41 0.97
CA TRP A 113 -7.71 6.55 1.87
C TRP A 113 -6.78 6.42 3.09
N SER A 114 -6.12 7.51 3.46
CA SER A 114 -5.69 7.78 4.83
C SER A 114 -6.83 8.51 5.52
N ILE A 115 -7.34 7.98 6.62
CA ILE A 115 -8.03 8.82 7.60
C ILE A 115 -6.87 9.52 8.31
N LEU A 116 -6.65 10.79 7.95
CA LEU A 116 -5.76 11.70 8.69
C LEU A 116 -6.41 12.06 10.02
#